data_AF-A0A4V2SGE0-F1
#
_entry.id   AF-A0A4V2SGE0-F1
#
_cell.length_a   1.000
_cell.length_b   1.000
_cell.length_c   1.000
_cell.angle_alpha   90.00
_cell.angle_beta   90.00
_cell.angle_gamma   90.00
#
_symmetry.space_group_name_H-M   'P 1'
#
loop_
_entity.id
_entity.type
_entity.pdbx_description
1 polymer ?
#
loop_
_entity_poly.entity_id
_entity_poly.type
_entity_poly.pdbx_seq_one_letter_code
_entity_poly.pdbx_strand_id
1 'polypeptide(L)' 'MPKRHARRSVTRVLLKRQIRAAMARHAETLPPGLWVVRLRAPFAPAQFPSAASDALRQAARSELEQLFSRARRN' A
#
# COMPACT_ATOMS: atom_id res chain seq x y z
N MET A 1 -5.83 -2.58 8.45
CA MET A 1 -6.53 -1.69 7.51
C MET A 1 -7.88 -1.33 8.10
N PRO A 2 -8.09 -0.07 8.53
CA PRO A 2 -9.37 0.38 9.07
C PRO A 2 -10.50 0.22 8.05
N LYS A 3 -11.67 -0.28 8.48
CA LYS A 3 -12.85 -0.45 7.59
C LYS A 3 -13.26 0.88 6.92
N ARG A 4 -13.05 2.01 7.61
CA ARG A 4 -13.33 3.37 7.10
C ARG A 4 -12.52 3.77 5.87
N HIS A 5 -11.27 3.30 5.72
CA HIS A 5 -10.38 3.72 4.63
C HIS A 5 -10.36 2.72 3.46
N ALA A 6 -10.85 1.49 3.67
CA ALA A 6 -10.97 0.50 2.62
C ALA A 6 -12.24 -0.33 2.87
N ARG A 7 -13.38 0.21 2.44
CA ARG A 7 -14.73 -0.33 2.73
C ARG A 7 -14.92 -1.72 2.09
N ARG A 8 -14.45 -1.90 0.85
CA ARG A 8 -14.48 -3.18 0.11
C ARG A 8 -13.38 -4.14 0.59
N SER A 9 -13.74 -5.40 0.83
CA SER A 9 -12.79 -6.45 1.25
C SER A 9 -11.68 -6.68 0.23
N VAL A 10 -12.02 -6.69 -1.06
CA VAL A 10 -11.08 -6.89 -2.17
C VAL A 10 -10.00 -5.81 -2.17
N THR A 11 -10.36 -4.54 -1.97
CA THR A 11 -9.39 -3.43 -1.83
C THR A 11 -8.44 -3.66 -0.65
N ARG A 12 -8.96 -4.11 0.51
CA ARG A 12 -8.12 -4.43 1.67
C ARG A 12 -7.13 -5.56 1.36
N VAL A 13 -7.56 -6.60 0.66
CA VAL A 13 -6.72 -7.74 0.30
C VAL A 13 -5.65 -7.34 -0.71
N LEU A 14 -6.02 -6.56 -1.73
CA LEU A 14 -5.09 -6.02 -2.72
C LEU A 14 -3.99 -5.20 -2.03
N LEU A 15 -4.37 -4.24 -1.18
CA LEU A 15 -3.41 -3.40 -0.47
C LEU A 15 -2.49 -4.20 0.44
N LYS A 16 -3.02 -5.19 1.17
CA LYS A 16 -2.19 -6.09 1.99
C LYS A 16 -1.16 -6.83 1.13
N ARG A 17 -1.55 -7.33 -0.04
CA ARG A 17 -0.63 -8.01 -0.97
C ARG A 17 0.44 -7.06 -1.51
N GLN A 18 0.05 -5.85 -1.93
CA GLN A 18 1.00 -4.84 -2.42
C GLN A 18 1.99 -4.40 -1.34
N ILE A 19 1.54 -4.19 -0.10
CA ILE A 19 2.42 -3.83 1.02
C ILE A 19 3.44 -4.94 1.29
N ARG A 20 3.02 -6.21 1.34
CA ARG A 20 3.95 -7.33 1.53
C ARG A 20 4.96 -7.44 0.39
N ALA A 21 4.51 -7.30 -0.85
CA ALA A 21 5.39 -7.33 -2.01
C ALA A 21 6.41 -6.19 -2.01
N ALA A 22 5.97 -4.97 -1.66
CA ALA A 22 6.87 -3.82 -1.53
C ALA A 22 7.87 -4.00 -0.37
N MET A 23 7.42 -4.45 0.80
CA MET A 23 8.30 -4.78 1.92
C MET A 23 9.36 -5.80 1.51
N ALA A 24 8.99 -6.88 0.83
CA ALA A 24 9.95 -7.89 0.38
C ALA A 24 11.01 -7.32 -0.57
N ARG A 25 10.64 -6.39 -1.47
CA ARG A 25 11.60 -5.72 -2.37
C ARG A 25 12.58 -4.79 -1.64
N HIS A 26 12.13 -4.15 -0.56
CA HIS A 26 12.91 -3.14 0.16
C HIS A 26 13.56 -3.67 1.44
N ALA A 27 13.28 -4.92 1.84
CA ALA A 27 13.69 -5.52 3.10
C ALA A 27 15.21 -5.46 3.33
N GLU A 28 16.01 -5.66 2.29
CA GLU A 28 17.49 -5.63 2.38
C GLU A 28 18.03 -4.22 2.64
N THR A 29 17.26 -3.19 2.30
CA THR A 29 17.70 -1.79 2.38
C THR A 29 17.13 -1.05 3.59
N LEU A 30 16.10 -1.61 4.22
CA LEU A 30 15.47 -1.01 5.39
C LEU A 30 16.27 -1.35 6.65
N PRO A 31 16.42 -0.39 7.59
CA PRO A 31 16.95 -0.69 8.90
C PRO A 31 16.19 -1.86 9.57
N PRO A 32 16.92 -2.76 10.28
CA PRO A 32 16.29 -3.86 10.99
C PRO A 32 15.36 -3.32 12.07
N GLY A 33 14.12 -3.83 12.12
CA GLY A 33 13.12 -3.38 13.08
C GLY A 33 11.69 -3.77 12.74
N LEU A 34 10.77 -3.33 13.59
CA LEU A 34 9.34 -3.52 13.39
C LEU A 34 8.73 -2.36 12.61
N TRP A 35 8.18 -2.66 11.44
CA TRP A 35 7.58 -1.68 10.55
C TRP A 35 6.06 -1.79 10.53
N VAL A 36 5.36 -0.66 10.66
CA VAL A 36 3.90 -0.59 10.60
C VAL A 36 3.47 0.33 9.46
N VAL A 37 2.80 -0.23 8.44
CA VAL A 37 2.22 0.55 7.35
C VAL A 37 0.79 0.96 7.70
N ARG A 38 0.53 2.27 7.77
CA ARG A 38 -0.78 2.86 8.08
C ARG A 38 -1.36 3.55 6.85
N LEU A 39 -2.57 3.17 6.49
CA LEU A 39 -3.36 3.90 5.50
C LEU A 39 -3.97 5.15 6.15
N ARG A 40 -3.62 6.33 5.65
CA ARG A 40 -4.08 7.63 6.20
C ARG A 40 -5.39 8.11 5.56
N ALA A 41 -5.63 7.78 4.30
CA ALA A 41 -6.80 8.20 3.54
C ALA A 41 -7.38 7.03 2.73
N PRO A 42 -8.69 7.04 2.40
CA PRO A 42 -9.26 6.05 1.50
C PRO A 42 -8.79 6.24 0.06
N PHE A 43 -8.63 5.14 -0.68
CA PHE A 43 -8.56 5.20 -2.13
C PHE A 43 -9.93 5.62 -2.67
N ALA A 44 -9.99 6.71 -3.44
CA ALA A 44 -11.22 7.32 -3.91
C ALA A 44 -12.07 6.31 -4.71
N PRO A 45 -13.23 5.87 -4.21
CA PRO A 45 -14.05 4.87 -4.89
C PRO A 45 -14.50 5.32 -6.29
N ALA A 46 -14.63 6.65 -6.49
CA ALA A 46 -14.97 7.27 -7.76
C ALA A 46 -13.88 7.13 -8.83
N GLN A 47 -12.61 7.03 -8.43
CA GLN A 47 -11.48 6.88 -9.36
C GLN A 47 -11.15 5.40 -9.65
N PHE A 48 -11.66 4.48 -8.82
CA PHE A 48 -11.36 3.05 -8.90
C PHE A 48 -12.65 2.21 -8.89
N PRO A 49 -13.40 2.17 -10.01
CA PRO A 49 -14.69 1.46 -10.08
C PRO A 49 -14.54 -0.04 -9.79
N SER A 50 -13.43 -0.65 -10.22
CA SER A 50 -13.06 -2.02 -9.84
C SER A 50 -12.01 -2.04 -8.74
N ALA A 51 -12.32 -2.78 -7.66
CA ALA A 51 -11.44 -3.01 -6.52
C ALA A 51 -10.20 -3.87 -6.86
N ALA A 52 -10.13 -4.39 -8.09
CA ALA A 52 -8.98 -5.12 -8.63
C ALA A 52 -8.38 -4.45 -9.88
N SER A 53 -8.79 -3.21 -10.20
CA SER A 53 -8.30 -2.49 -11.38
C SER A 53 -6.77 -2.35 -11.36
N ASP A 54 -6.17 -2.47 -12.54
CA ASP A 54 -4.74 -2.26 -12.72
C ASP A 54 -4.34 -0.84 -12.34
N ALA A 55 -5.21 0.15 -12.59
CA ALA A 55 -5.03 1.53 -12.14
C ALA A 55 -4.87 1.64 -10.61
N LEU A 56 -5.71 0.97 -9.82
CA LEU A 56 -5.58 0.94 -8.36
C LEU A 56 -4.28 0.25 -7.94
N ARG A 57 -3.90 -0.84 -8.62
CA ARG A 57 -2.65 -1.56 -8.33
C ARG A 57 -1.43 -0.67 -8.61
N GLN A 58 -1.43 0.05 -9.72
CA GLN A 58 -0.34 0.93 -10.13
C GLN A 58 -0.22 2.15 -9.21
N ALA A 59 -1.33 2.77 -8.85
CA ALA A 59 -1.37 3.89 -7.90
C ALA A 59 -0.85 3.46 -6.53
N ALA A 60 -1.38 2.36 -5.97
CA ALA A 60 -0.93 1.84 -4.69
C ALA A 60 0.55 1.44 -4.71
N ARG A 61 1.03 0.83 -5.80
CA ARG A 61 2.44 0.49 -5.98
C ARG A 61 3.31 1.75 -5.98
N SER A 62 2.93 2.77 -6.73
CA SER A 62 3.70 4.03 -6.83
C SER A 62 3.80 4.75 -5.49
N GLU A 63 2.70 4.82 -4.72
CA GLU A 63 2.74 5.39 -3.36
C GLU A 63 3.63 4.59 -2.42
N LEU A 64 3.58 3.25 -2.47
CA LEU A 64 4.41 2.40 -1.63
C LEU A 64 5.90 2.57 -1.96
N GLU A 65 6.27 2.64 -3.24
CA GLU A 65 7.66 2.90 -3.64
C GLU A 65 8.16 4.25 -3.09
N GLN A 66 7.34 5.30 -3.17
CA GLN A 66 7.69 6.61 -2.60
C GLN A 66 7.82 6.55 -1.07
N LEU A 67 6.93 5.82 -0.39
CA LEU A 67 6.98 5.62 1.05
C LEU A 67 8.27 4.91 1.48
N PHE A 68 8.61 3.80 0.83
CA PHE A 68 9.81 3.01 1.15
C PHE A 68 11.10 3.74 0.79
N SER A 69 11.13 4.48 -0.32
CA SER A 69 12.25 5.35 -0.68
C SER A 69 12.55 6.42 0.38
N ARG A 70 11.52 6.95 1.03
CA ARG A 70 11.67 7.88 2.17
C ARG A 70 12.10 7.15 3.43
N ALA A 71 11.51 5.99 3.73
CA ALA A 71 11.84 5.19 4.89
C ALA A 71 13.30 4.70 4.91
N ARG A 72 13.89 4.44 3.74
CA ARG A 72 15.31 4.07 3.60
C ARG A 72 16.28 5.22 3.89
N ARG A 73 15.85 6.47 3.72
CA ARG A 73 16.69 7.66 3.90
C ARG A 73 16.71 8.19 5.34
N ASN A 74 15.79 7.72 6.17
CA ASN A 74 15.77 7.99 7.61
C ASN A 74 16.55 6.92 8.36
#